data_AF-A0A7X8XQL9-F1
#
_entry.id   AF-A0A7X8XQL9-F1
#
_cell.length_a   1.000
_cell.length_b   1.000
_cell.length_c   1.000
_cell.angle_alpha   90.00
_cell.angle_beta   90.00
_cell.angle_gamma   90.00
#
_symmetry.space_group_name_H-M   'P 1'
#
loop_
_entity.id
_entity.type
_entity.pdbx_description
1 polymer ?
#
loop_
_entity_poly.entity_id
_entity_poly.type
_entity_poly.pdbx_seq_one_letter_code
_entity_poly.pdbx_strand_id
1 'polypeptide(L)'
;MQKICPKCWKREKYCKCENRSSIERDYNMVTIIKTLNLKGFLTEFCCGGHPDKQFTEIYIQFKEQYQFNSLPKDFIYKPNKKILTYQEVATTKPERQQLIKSHIKILKDWVNLL
;
A
#
# COMPACT_ATOMS: atom_id res chain seq x y z
N MET A 1 9.57 4.00 6.73
CA MET A 1 9.46 2.53 6.71
C MET A 1 9.52 1.94 8.12
N GLN A 2 8.94 0.75 8.32
CA GLN A 2 9.00 0.00 9.57
C GLN A 2 9.21 -1.50 9.29
N LYS A 3 9.88 -2.19 10.21
CA LYS A 3 10.03 -3.65 10.18
C LYS A 3 8.76 -4.33 10.68
N ILE A 4 8.14 -5.13 9.82
CA ILE A 4 6.87 -5.82 10.03
C ILE A 4 7.09 -7.33 9.88
N CYS A 5 6.48 -8.13 10.75
CA CYS A 5 6.48 -9.57 10.58
C CYS A 5 5.53 -9.98 9.42
N PRO A 6 5.99 -10.73 8.41
CA PRO A 6 5.14 -11.14 7.29
C PRO A 6 4.06 -12.15 7.68
N LYS A 7 4.24 -12.86 8.80
CA LYS A 7 3.25 -13.84 9.31
C LYS A 7 2.08 -13.16 10.02
N CYS A 8 2.37 -12.28 10.98
CA CYS A 8 1.33 -11.69 11.84
C CYS A 8 1.01 -10.21 11.56
N TRP A 9 1.75 -9.57 10.64
CA TRP A 9 1.58 -8.16 10.24
C TRP A 9 1.72 -7.13 11.37
N LYS A 10 2.29 -7.54 12.50
CA LYS A 10 2.65 -6.64 13.60
C LYS A 10 4.06 -6.08 13.40
N ARG A 11 4.32 -4.90 13.98
CA ARG A 11 5.69 -4.36 14.07
C ARG A 11 6.58 -5.39 14.76
N GLU A 12 7.85 -5.46 14.35
CA GLU A 12 8.83 -6.42 14.86
C GLU A 12 8.86 -6.46 16.40
N LYS A 13 8.88 -5.30 17.06
CA LYS A 13 8.86 -5.17 18.53
C LYS A 13 7.62 -5.77 19.23
N TYR A 14 6.54 -6.03 18.49
CA TYR A 14 5.29 -6.60 18.98
C TYR A 14 5.00 -8.00 18.40
N CYS A 15 5.94 -8.57 17.63
CA CYS A 15 5.79 -9.88 17.03
C CYS A 15 6.09 -10.99 18.04
N LYS A 16 5.25 -12.04 18.06
CA LYS A 16 5.44 -13.25 18.89
C LYS A 16 5.63 -14.53 18.05
N CYS A 17 5.79 -14.41 16.72
CA CYS A 17 5.98 -15.58 15.86
C CYS A 17 7.36 -16.22 16.09
N GLU A 18 7.39 -17.55 16.01
CA GLU A 18 8.64 -18.32 15.94
C GLU A 18 9.35 -18.08 14.59
N ASN A 19 10.69 -18.07 14.64
CA ASN A 19 11.59 -17.69 13.53
C ASN A 19 11.29 -16.27 13.01
N ARG A 20 11.84 -15.29 13.72
CA ARG A 20 11.66 -13.86 13.45
C ARG A 20 12.28 -13.48 12.10
N SER A 21 11.44 -13.41 11.07
CA SER A 21 11.74 -12.66 9.85
C SER A 21 10.94 -11.36 9.83
N SER A 22 11.54 -10.31 9.26
CA SER A 22 10.92 -9.01 9.10
C SER A 22 11.06 -8.51 7.68
N ILE A 23 10.01 -7.86 7.19
CA ILE A 23 10.04 -7.10 5.94
C ILE A 23 9.89 -5.62 6.25
N GLU A 24 10.53 -4.76 5.45
CA GLU A 24 10.37 -3.31 5.58
C GLU A 24 9.18 -2.85 4.73
N ARG A 25 8.26 -2.12 5.36
CA ARG A 25 7.06 -1.58 4.69
C ARG A 25 6.72 -0.21 5.22
N ASP A 26 6.02 0.57 4.40
CA ASP A 26 5.38 1.79 4.87
C ASP A 26 4.20 1.44 5.78
N TYR A 27 4.22 2.01 6.99
CA TYR A 27 3.28 1.62 8.05
C TYR A 27 1.82 1.89 7.67
N ASN A 28 1.56 2.95 6.91
CA ASN A 28 0.24 3.30 6.39
C ASN A 28 -0.30 2.29 5.35
N MET A 29 0.58 1.47 4.76
CA MET A 29 0.21 0.41 3.81
C MET A 29 -0.03 -0.94 4.47
N VAL A 30 0.45 -1.17 5.70
CA VAL A 30 0.44 -2.51 6.33
C VAL A 30 -0.94 -3.14 6.36
N THR A 31 -1.97 -2.39 6.77
CA THR A 31 -3.36 -2.91 6.80
C THR A 31 -3.89 -3.21 5.41
N ILE A 32 -3.60 -2.34 4.44
CA ILE A 32 -4.05 -2.49 3.04
C ILE A 32 -3.47 -3.77 2.43
N ILE A 33 -2.15 -3.93 2.56
CA ILE A 33 -1.42 -5.09 2.06
C ILE A 33 -1.86 -6.37 2.76
N LYS A 34 -2.06 -6.34 4.09
CA LYS A 34 -2.59 -7.49 4.82
C LYS A 34 -3.97 -7.91 4.29
N THR A 35 -4.89 -6.96 4.13
CA THR A 35 -6.25 -7.25 3.65
C THR A 35 -6.23 -7.85 2.25
N LEU A 36 -5.44 -7.29 1.32
CA LEU A 36 -5.28 -7.82 -0.03
C LEU A 36 -4.78 -9.27 -0.03
N ASN A 37 -3.68 -9.55 0.68
CA ASN A 37 -3.13 -10.90 0.73
C ASN A 37 -4.10 -11.91 1.35
N LEU A 38 -4.87 -11.51 2.38
CA LEU A 38 -5.90 -12.37 2.98
C LEU A 38 -7.06 -12.67 2.03
N LYS A 39 -7.36 -11.76 1.11
CA LYS A 39 -8.38 -11.91 0.06
C LYS A 39 -7.85 -12.62 -1.20
N GLY A 40 -6.60 -13.11 -1.18
CA GLY A 40 -5.98 -13.83 -2.30
C GLY A 40 -5.24 -12.94 -3.32
N PHE A 41 -5.20 -11.62 -3.12
CA PHE A 41 -4.44 -10.70 -3.96
C PHE A 41 -2.99 -10.61 -3.47
N LEU A 42 -2.12 -11.45 -4.02
CA LEU A 42 -0.73 -11.55 -3.61
C LEU A 42 0.07 -10.32 -4.05
N THR A 43 0.71 -9.69 -3.07
CA THR A 43 1.47 -8.43 -3.25
C THR A 43 2.98 -8.67 -3.15
N GLU A 44 3.76 -7.81 -3.80
CA GLU A 44 5.22 -7.88 -3.86
C GLU A 44 5.88 -6.60 -3.33
N PHE A 45 5.64 -5.46 -3.97
CA PHE A 45 6.18 -4.15 -3.59
C PHE A 45 5.07 -3.15 -3.32
N CYS A 46 5.35 -2.14 -2.50
CA CYS A 46 4.40 -1.04 -2.27
C CYS A 46 5.12 0.22 -1.79
N CYS A 47 4.52 1.38 -2.06
CA CYS A 47 4.90 2.68 -1.51
C CYS A 47 3.64 3.37 -1.00
N GLY A 48 3.71 3.91 0.22
CA GLY A 48 2.61 4.64 0.85
C GLY A 48 2.63 6.15 0.64
N GLY A 49 3.49 6.64 -0.26
CA GLY A 49 3.72 8.06 -0.50
C GLY A 49 4.74 8.70 0.44
N HIS A 50 5.56 9.60 -0.10
CA HIS A 50 6.57 10.33 0.65
C HIS A 50 6.40 11.84 0.45
N PRO A 51 6.09 12.62 1.49
CA PRO A 51 5.79 14.04 1.36
C PRO A 51 7.02 14.92 1.04
N ASP A 52 8.22 14.36 1.20
CA ASP A 52 9.49 15.04 0.90
C ASP A 52 9.91 14.91 -0.58
N LYS A 53 9.19 14.12 -1.39
CA LYS A 53 9.42 14.00 -2.83
C LYS A 53 8.69 15.11 -3.61
N GLN A 54 9.13 15.35 -4.85
CA GLN A 54 8.53 16.35 -5.74
C GLN A 54 7.10 16.01 -6.18
N PHE A 55 6.75 14.71 -6.20
CA PHE A 55 5.41 14.24 -6.52
C PHE A 55 4.98 13.18 -5.50
N THR A 56 3.66 13.06 -5.33
CA THR A 56 3.05 12.00 -4.54
C THR A 56 2.89 10.77 -5.43
N GLU A 57 3.40 9.63 -4.98
CA GLU A 57 3.15 8.34 -5.63
C GLU A 57 2.79 7.30 -4.56
N ILE A 58 1.62 6.67 -4.72
CA ILE A 58 1.17 5.54 -3.91
C ILE A 58 1.00 4.38 -4.87
N TYR A 59 1.64 3.25 -4.59
CA TYR A 59 1.49 2.08 -5.45
C TYR A 59 1.50 0.77 -4.68
N ILE A 60 0.91 -0.24 -5.31
CA ILE A 60 0.98 -1.65 -4.94
C ILE A 60 1.33 -2.44 -6.21
N GLN A 61 2.41 -3.22 -6.14
CA GLN A 61 2.76 -4.20 -7.14
C GLN A 61 2.30 -5.58 -6.69
N PHE A 62 1.64 -6.28 -7.60
CA PHE A 62 1.09 -7.61 -7.41
C PHE A 62 2.01 -8.66 -8.04
N LYS A 63 2.01 -9.88 -7.47
CA LYS A 63 2.76 -11.01 -8.04
C LYS A 63 2.18 -11.46 -9.37
N GLU A 64 0.87 -11.33 -9.52
CA GLU A 64 0.10 -11.81 -10.67
C GLU A 64 -0.74 -10.69 -11.26
N GLN A 65 -1.31 -10.95 -12.43
CA GLN A 65 -2.29 -10.07 -13.03
C GLN A 65 -3.67 -10.39 -12.45
N TYR A 66 -4.30 -9.41 -11.81
CA TYR A 66 -5.67 -9.52 -11.34
C TYR A 66 -6.65 -8.76 -12.24
N GLN A 67 -7.90 -9.21 -12.22
CA GLN A 67 -9.03 -8.44 -12.74
C GLN A 67 -9.81 -7.86 -11.57
N PHE A 68 -10.07 -6.56 -11.60
CA PHE A 68 -10.80 -5.85 -10.56
C PHE A 68 -12.13 -5.35 -11.11
N ASN A 69 -13.22 -5.63 -10.40
CA ASN A 69 -14.56 -5.14 -10.77
C ASN A 69 -14.70 -3.63 -10.56
N SER A 70 -13.93 -3.07 -9.64
CA SER A 70 -13.83 -1.63 -9.39
C SER A 70 -12.42 -1.28 -8.90
N LEU A 71 -12.01 -0.04 -9.16
CA LEU A 71 -10.74 0.50 -8.69
C LEU A 71 -11.00 1.56 -7.60
N PRO A 72 -10.04 1.78 -6.69
CA PRO A 72 -10.14 2.91 -5.77
C PRO A 72 -10.15 4.21 -6.59
N LYS A 73 -10.90 5.20 -6.10
CA LYS A 73 -11.01 6.50 -6.77
C LYS A 73 -9.62 7.08 -7.07
N ASP A 74 -9.43 7.56 -8.30
CA ASP A 74 -8.21 8.18 -8.83
C ASP A 74 -6.99 7.23 -8.98
N PHE A 75 -7.13 5.95 -8.62
CA PHE A 75 -6.10 4.94 -8.89
C PHE A 75 -6.27 4.31 -10.28
N ILE A 76 -5.14 4.00 -10.89
CA ILE A 76 -5.05 3.32 -12.18
C ILE A 76 -4.38 1.97 -11.97
N TYR A 77 -4.99 0.90 -12.46
CA TYR A 77 -4.37 -0.40 -12.56
C TYR A 77 -3.73 -0.59 -13.94
N LYS A 78 -2.46 -1.01 -13.95
CA LYS A 78 -1.65 -1.27 -15.15
C LYS A 78 -1.38 -2.79 -15.22
N PRO A 79 -2.22 -3.60 -15.87
CA PRO A 79 -2.12 -5.07 -15.85
C PRO A 79 -0.76 -5.58 -16.32
N ASN A 80 -0.22 -5.00 -17.40
CA ASN A 80 1.08 -5.40 -17.95
C ASN A 80 2.23 -5.23 -16.95
N LYS A 81 2.11 -4.29 -16.01
CA LYS A 81 3.08 -4.07 -14.94
C LYS A 81 2.66 -4.68 -13.61
N LYS A 82 1.44 -5.22 -13.50
CA LYS A 82 0.82 -5.71 -12.26
C LYS A 82 0.84 -4.65 -11.16
N ILE A 83 0.61 -3.39 -11.51
CA ILE A 83 0.71 -2.26 -10.57
C ILE A 83 -0.61 -1.51 -10.50
N LEU A 84 -1.13 -1.33 -9.29
CA LEU A 84 -2.15 -0.32 -8.95
C LEU A 84 -1.44 0.91 -8.42
N THR A 85 -1.68 2.09 -9.00
CA THR A 85 -0.95 3.31 -8.64
C THR A 85 -1.84 4.54 -8.67
N TYR A 86 -1.50 5.51 -7.81
CA TYR A 86 -1.98 6.88 -7.80
C TYR A 86 -0.76 7.80 -7.85
N GLN A 87 -0.81 8.82 -8.69
CA GLN A 87 0.25 9.80 -8.82
C GLN A 87 -0.35 11.20 -8.99
N GLU A 88 0.16 12.16 -8.22
CA GLU A 88 -0.30 13.54 -8.26
C GLU A 88 0.83 14.50 -7.90
N VAL A 89 0.83 15.68 -8.54
CA VAL A 89 1.77 16.75 -8.23
C VAL A 89 1.11 17.72 -7.27
N ALA A 90 1.74 17.97 -6.14
CA ALA A 90 1.34 19.04 -5.22
C ALA A 90 2.53 19.90 -4.87
N THR A 91 2.30 21.20 -4.76
CA THR A 91 3.33 22.23 -4.66
C THR A 91 4.01 22.18 -3.30
N THR A 92 3.23 22.02 -2.23
CA THR A 92 3.73 22.11 -0.86
C THR A 92 3.76 20.76 -0.15
N LYS A 93 4.65 20.63 0.84
CA LYS A 93 4.75 19.43 1.69
C LYS A 93 3.44 19.15 2.47
N PRO A 94 2.75 20.15 3.06
CA PRO A 94 1.45 19.92 3.71
C PRO A 94 0.37 19.38 2.77
N GLU A 95 0.27 19.92 1.55
CA GLU A 95 -0.67 19.43 0.53
C GLU A 95 -0.35 17.97 0.16
N ARG A 96 0.93 17.63 -0.05
CA ARG A 96 1.36 16.24 -0.29
C ARG A 96 0.98 15.33 0.87
N GLN A 97 1.17 15.77 2.12
CA GLN A 97 0.76 14.99 3.29
C GLN A 97 -0.75 14.76 3.33
N GLN A 98 -1.55 15.77 2.99
CA GLN A 98 -3.01 15.67 2.94
C GLN A 98 -3.47 14.72 1.84
N LEU A 99 -2.88 14.81 0.64
CA LEU A 99 -3.15 13.92 -0.49
C LEU A 99 -2.80 12.47 -0.15
N ILE A 100 -1.62 12.24 0.45
CA ILE A 100 -1.22 10.92 0.91
C ILE A 100 -2.24 10.37 1.90
N LYS A 101 -2.63 11.16 2.91
CA LYS A 101 -3.59 10.73 3.93
C LYS A 101 -4.96 10.41 3.34
N SER A 102 -5.47 11.22 2.42
CA SER A 102 -6.77 11.00 1.78
C SER A 102 -6.76 9.76 0.89
N HIS A 103 -5.73 9.58 0.06
CA HIS A 103 -5.67 8.45 -0.88
C HIS A 103 -5.33 7.12 -0.21
N ILE A 104 -4.57 7.13 0.89
CA ILE A 104 -4.42 5.95 1.75
C ILE A 104 -5.77 5.55 2.35
N LYS A 105 -6.61 6.52 2.75
CA LYS A 105 -7.96 6.23 3.25
C LYS A 105 -8.83 5.63 2.14
N ILE A 106 -8.87 6.23 0.96
CA ILE A 106 -9.61 5.72 -0.21
C ILE A 106 -9.18 4.27 -0.53
N LEU A 107 -7.87 4.02 -0.57
CA LEU A 107 -7.31 2.71 -0.84
C LEU A 107 -7.69 1.69 0.25
N LYS A 108 -7.67 2.11 1.52
CA LYS A 108 -8.10 1.28 2.66
C LYS A 108 -9.58 0.94 2.60
N ASP A 109 -10.44 1.89 2.23
CA ASP A 109 -11.87 1.67 2.12
C ASP A 109 -12.18 0.72 0.97
N TRP A 110 -11.53 0.90 -0.19
CA TRP A 110 -11.64 0.00 -1.34
C TRP A 110 -11.24 -1.45 -1.02
N VAL A 111 -10.09 -1.69 -0.38
CA VAL A 111 -9.69 -3.08 -0.06
C VAL A 111 -10.65 -3.78 0.90
N ASN A 112 -11.42 -3.04 1.69
CA ASN A 112 -12.43 -3.64 2.57
C ASN A 112 -13.69 -4.04 1.79
N LEU A 113 -14.02 -3.32 0.72
CA LEU A 113 -15.19 -3.56 -0.15
C LEU A 113 -14.94 -4.60 -1.25
N LEU A 114 -13.67 -4.85 -1.59
CA LEU A 114 -13.22 -5.89 -2.53
C LEU A 114 -13.73 -7.30 -2.21
#